data_AF-A0A5J4R315-F1
#
_entry.id   AF-A0A5J4R315-F1
#
_cell.length_a   1.000
_cell.length_b   1.000
_cell.length_c   1.000
_cell.angle_alpha   90.00
_cell.angle_beta   90.00
_cell.angle_gamma   90.00
#
_symmetry.space_group_name_H-M   'P 1'
#
loop_
_entity.id
_entity.type
_entity.pdbx_description
1 polymer ?
#
loop_
_entity_poly.entity_id
_entity_poly.type
_entity_poly.pdbx_seq_one_letter_code
_entity_poly.pdbx_strand_id
1 'polypeptide(L)'
;MNSYTDQKSKIILKRIIEVLEHSDVEIDDTITVQQTDLSDVLEDLRISNFDFNCVAKLKKTLSFEGYKIIYKDSKAVKVKKEEEMAIGEIPLKYC
;
A
#
# COMPACT_ATOMS: atom_id res chain seq x y z
N MET A 1 -4.82 9.49 -17.75
CA MET A 1 -4.98 9.43 -16.28
C MET A 1 -3.77 10.12 -15.69
N ASN A 2 -3.93 11.27 -15.03
CA ASN A 2 -2.80 12.05 -14.51
C ASN A 2 -2.30 11.39 -13.22
N SER A 3 -1.13 10.75 -13.27
CA SER A 3 -0.43 10.28 -12.08
C SER A 3 0.51 11.36 -11.57
N TYR A 4 0.93 11.27 -10.31
CA TYR A 4 2.07 12.03 -9.82
C TYR A 4 3.33 11.66 -10.63
N THR A 5 4.33 12.54 -10.60
CA THR A 5 5.63 12.24 -11.19
C THR A 5 6.22 10.98 -10.54
N ASP A 6 7.11 10.28 -11.25
CA ASP A 6 7.71 9.03 -10.74
C ASP A 6 8.46 9.28 -9.42
N GLN A 7 9.15 10.42 -9.30
CA GLN A 7 9.82 10.82 -8.06
C GLN A 7 8.84 11.02 -6.89
N LYS A 8 7.75 11.79 -7.09
CA LYS A 8 6.74 12.01 -6.04
C LYS A 8 6.08 10.71 -5.63
N SER A 9 5.69 9.89 -6.62
CA SER A 9 5.10 8.58 -6.36
C SER A 9 6.04 7.69 -5.55
N LYS A 10 7.34 7.66 -5.88
CA LYS A 10 8.33 6.87 -5.15
C LYS A 10 8.47 7.28 -3.69
N ILE A 11 8.48 8.58 -3.41
CA ILE A 11 8.57 9.10 -2.04
C ILE A 11 7.31 8.73 -1.25
N ILE A 12 6.13 8.93 -1.85
CA ILE A 12 4.84 8.56 -1.25
C ILE A 12 4.79 7.05 -0.96
N LEU A 13 5.21 6.21 -1.91
CA LEU A 13 5.23 4.75 -1.74
C LEU A 13 6.14 4.32 -0.60
N LYS A 14 7.33 4.91 -0.51
CA LYS A 14 8.25 4.63 0.60
C LYS A 14 7.58 4.92 1.95
N ARG A 15 6.90 6.07 2.04
CA ARG A 15 6.18 6.44 3.27
C ARG A 15 5.04 5.49 3.60
N ILE A 16 4.27 5.07 2.59
CA ILE A 16 3.21 4.08 2.76
C ILE A 16 3.77 2.77 3.35
N ILE A 17 4.89 2.28 2.83
CA ILE A 17 5.53 1.05 3.33
C ILE A 17 5.98 1.23 4.79
N GLU A 18 6.63 2.35 5.12
CA GLU A 18 7.03 2.65 6.50
C GLU A 18 5.83 2.67 7.45
N VAL A 19 4.71 3.27 7.04
CA VAL A 19 3.46 3.24 7.83
C VAL A 19 2.96 1.81 8.01
N LEU A 20 2.96 1.00 6.95
CA LEU A 20 2.52 -0.40 7.03
C LEU A 20 3.40 -1.25 7.97
N GLU A 21 4.72 -1.04 7.97
CA GLU A 21 5.66 -1.78 8.83
C GLU A 21 5.54 -1.41 10.32
N HIS A 22 5.11 -0.19 10.62
CA HIS A 22 4.96 0.32 11.99
C HIS A 22 3.53 0.30 12.52
N SER A 23 2.56 -0.06 11.69
CA SER A 23 1.15 -0.12 12.09
C SER A 23 0.81 -1.47 12.71
N ASP A 24 0.02 -1.42 13.79
CA ASP A 24 -0.64 -2.60 14.33
C ASP A 24 -1.73 -3.07 13.36
N VAL A 25 -1.94 -4.39 13.34
CA VAL A 25 -2.96 -5.03 12.54
C VAL A 25 -4.33 -4.81 13.20
N GLU A 26 -5.33 -4.41 12.42
CA GLU A 26 -6.72 -4.26 12.86
C GLU A 26 -7.37 -5.63 13.16
N ILE A 27 -8.55 -5.61 13.78
CA ILE A 27 -9.29 -6.82 14.17
C ILE A 27 -9.58 -7.76 12.98
N ASP A 28 -9.68 -7.23 11.75
CA ASP A 28 -9.92 -7.99 10.53
C ASP A 28 -8.66 -8.41 9.75
N ASP A 29 -7.50 -8.44 10.42
CA ASP A 29 -6.18 -8.74 9.86
C ASP A 29 -5.74 -7.78 8.75
N THR A 30 -6.14 -6.52 8.85
CA THR A 30 -5.87 -5.50 7.85
C THR A 30 -5.13 -4.32 8.44
N ILE A 31 -4.52 -3.53 7.57
CA ILE A 31 -3.90 -2.26 7.92
C ILE A 31 -4.49 -1.20 6.98
N THR A 32 -4.94 -0.09 7.55
CA THR A 32 -5.50 1.02 6.80
C THR A 32 -4.54 2.20 6.83
N VAL A 33 -4.06 2.63 5.66
CA VAL A 33 -3.25 3.84 5.49
C VAL A 33 -4.16 4.96 5.01
N GLN A 34 -4.26 6.02 5.79
CA GLN A 34 -5.02 7.21 5.48
C GLN A 34 -4.11 8.31 4.93
N GLN A 35 -4.71 9.27 4.23
CA GLN A 35 -4.02 10.49 3.80
C GLN A 35 -3.33 11.19 4.99
N THR A 36 -3.95 11.15 6.17
CA THR A 36 -3.42 11.77 7.39
C THR A 36 -2.07 11.21 7.81
N ASP A 37 -1.83 9.93 7.54
CA ASP A 37 -0.57 9.24 7.87
C ASP A 37 0.58 9.66 6.94
N LEU A 38 0.25 10.34 5.84
CA LEU A 38 1.18 10.83 4.84
C LEU A 38 1.33 12.37 4.88
N SER A 39 0.68 13.05 5.83
CA SER A 39 0.56 14.52 5.83
C SER A 39 1.90 15.23 5.76
N ASP A 40 2.89 14.73 6.50
CA ASP A 40 4.27 15.20 6.51
C ASP A 40 4.89 15.18 5.11
N VAL A 41 4.83 14.04 4.44
CA VAL A 41 5.39 13.85 3.09
C VAL A 41 4.60 14.62 2.04
N LEU A 42 3.28 14.74 2.20
CA LEU A 42 2.45 15.50 1.27
C LEU A 42 2.72 17.00 1.34
N GLU A 43 2.97 17.53 2.53
CA GLU A 43 3.39 18.92 2.74
C GLU A 43 4.74 19.21 2.08
N ASP A 44 5.74 18.35 2.32
CA ASP A 44 7.08 18.44 1.72
C ASP A 44 7.03 18.41 0.18
N LEU A 45 6.15 17.58 -0.38
CA LEU A 45 5.96 17.45 -1.83
C LEU A 45 5.03 18.52 -2.43
N ARG A 46 4.49 19.43 -1.60
CA ARG A 46 3.51 20.47 -1.94
C ARG A 46 2.28 19.90 -2.67
N ILE A 47 1.72 18.81 -2.14
CA ILE A 47 0.52 18.15 -2.66
C ILE A 47 -0.66 18.47 -1.74
N SER A 48 -1.54 19.37 -2.17
CA SER A 48 -2.73 19.76 -1.40
C SER A 48 -3.95 18.84 -1.65
N ASN A 49 -4.11 18.35 -2.88
CA ASN A 49 -5.20 17.46 -3.28
C ASN A 49 -4.65 16.05 -3.55
N PHE A 50 -4.37 15.34 -2.47
CA PHE A 50 -3.87 13.98 -2.56
C PHE A 50 -4.95 13.00 -3.02
N ASP A 51 -4.57 12.05 -3.89
CA ASP A 51 -5.39 10.96 -4.37
C ASP A 51 -4.53 9.70 -4.54
N PHE A 52 -4.83 8.64 -3.78
CA PHE A 52 -4.17 7.33 -3.91
C PHE A 52 -4.29 6.73 -5.32
N ASN A 53 -5.29 7.11 -6.13
CA ASN A 53 -5.42 6.70 -7.52
C ASN A 53 -4.38 7.34 -8.44
N CYS A 54 -3.79 8.46 -8.03
CA CYS A 54 -2.73 9.15 -8.76
C CYS A 54 -1.32 8.65 -8.39
N VAL A 55 -1.18 7.79 -7.36
CA VAL A 55 0.11 7.19 -6.98
C VAL A 55 0.49 6.10 -7.97
N ALA A 56 1.46 6.39 -8.82
CA ALA A 56 1.93 5.43 -9.82
C ALA A 56 2.52 4.18 -9.15
N LYS A 57 2.27 3.00 -9.73
CA LYS A 57 2.81 1.69 -9.30
C LYS A 57 2.38 1.22 -7.89
N LEU A 58 1.49 1.92 -7.19
CA LEU A 58 1.02 1.57 -5.84
C LEU A 58 0.66 0.09 -5.66
N LYS A 59 -0.27 -0.43 -6.48
CA LYS A 59 -0.67 -1.84 -6.40
C LYS A 59 0.50 -2.81 -6.61
N LYS A 60 1.39 -2.50 -7.55
CA LYS A 60 2.53 -3.37 -7.89
C LYS A 60 3.55 -3.39 -6.75
N THR A 61 3.85 -2.22 -6.18
CA THR A 61 4.78 -2.10 -5.05
C THR A 61 4.23 -2.80 -3.82
N LEU A 62 2.98 -2.54 -3.43
CA LEU A 62 2.38 -3.21 -2.28
C LEU A 62 2.37 -4.73 -2.42
N SER A 63 2.01 -5.25 -3.59
CA SER A 63 2.06 -6.70 -3.85
C SER A 63 3.48 -7.27 -3.81
N PHE A 64 4.48 -6.50 -4.23
CA PHE A 64 5.88 -6.91 -4.13
C PHE A 64 6.36 -6.99 -2.67
N GLU A 65 5.88 -6.07 -1.82
CA GLU A 65 6.15 -6.05 -0.37
C GLU A 65 5.26 -7.04 0.42
N GLY A 66 4.50 -7.89 -0.26
CA GLY A 66 3.63 -8.88 0.40
C GLY A 66 2.34 -8.30 0.98
N TYR A 67 1.81 -7.21 0.41
CA TYR A 67 0.53 -6.62 0.79
C TYR A 67 -0.48 -6.65 -0.36
N LYS A 68 -1.70 -7.09 -0.05
CA LYS A 68 -2.84 -7.08 -0.96
C LYS A 68 -3.79 -5.95 -0.62
N ILE A 69 -4.08 -5.08 -1.59
CA ILE A 69 -5.11 -4.04 -1.45
C ILE A 69 -6.49 -4.71 -1.40
N ILE A 70 -7.21 -4.53 -0.28
CA ILE A 70 -8.58 -5.01 -0.09
C ILE A 70 -9.59 -3.90 -0.39
N TYR A 71 -9.24 -2.66 -0.06
CA TYR A 71 -10.04 -1.48 -0.35
C TYR A 71 -9.15 -0.29 -0.69
N LYS A 72 -9.62 0.58 -1.59
CA LYS A 72 -8.94 1.82 -1.95
C LYS A 72 -9.95 2.87 -2.40
N ASP A 73 -9.83 4.05 -1.84
CA ASP A 73 -10.45 5.26 -2.35
C ASP A 73 -9.39 6.36 -2.60
N SER A 74 -9.78 7.62 -2.69
CA SER A 74 -8.84 8.73 -2.89
C SER A 74 -8.01 9.08 -1.65
N LYS A 75 -8.52 8.83 -0.44
CA LYS A 75 -7.96 9.24 0.85
C LYS A 75 -7.57 8.09 1.77
N ALA A 76 -7.87 6.85 1.42
CA ALA A 76 -7.52 5.67 2.19
C ALA A 76 -7.17 4.47 1.29
N VAL A 77 -6.20 3.69 1.75
CA VAL A 77 -5.86 2.37 1.20
C VAL A 77 -5.87 1.37 2.35
N LYS A 78 -6.73 0.36 2.24
CA LYS A 78 -6.78 -0.77 3.17
C LYS A 78 -6.09 -1.97 2.54
N VAL A 79 -5.12 -2.53 3.24
CA VAL A 79 -4.37 -3.69 2.80
C VAL A 79 -4.49 -4.85 3.79
N LYS A 80 -4.24 -6.06 3.31
CA LYS A 80 -4.02 -7.25 4.10
C LYS A 80 -2.64 -7.80 3.76
N LYS A 81 -1.88 -8.25 4.75
CA LYS A 81 -0.60 -8.92 4.51
C LYS A 81 -0.89 -10.25 3.81
N GLU A 82 -0.27 -10.48 2.67
CA GLU A 82 -0.28 -11.80 2.04
C GLU A 82 0.64 -12.67 2.87
N GLU A 83 0.09 -13.75 3.44
CA GLU A 83 0.91 -14.82 3.99
C GLU A 83 1.85 -15.29 2.88
N GLU A 84 3.14 -15.42 3.17
CA GLU A 84 4.09 -16.02 2.24
C GLU A 84 3.56 -17.40 1.88
N MET A 85 2.94 -17.53 0.70
CA MET A 85 2.77 -18.84 0.10
C MET A 85 4.19 -19.31 -0.17
N ALA A 86 4.71 -20.16 0.72
CA ALA A 86 5.90 -20.93 0.47
C ALA A 86 5.75 -21.55 -0.92
N ILE A 87 6.61 -21.13 -1.85
CA ILE A 87 6.70 -21.74 -3.17
C ILE A 87 7.14 -23.19 -2.91
N GLY A 88 6.18 -24.11 -2.75
CA GLY A 88 6.46 -25.47 -2.32
C GLY A 88 5.27 -26.35 -1.92
N GLU A 89 4.11 -25.80 -1.55
CA GLU A 89 2.95 -26.67 -1.25
C GLU A 89 2.22 -27.08 -2.52
N ILE A 90 2.71 -28.15 -3.15
CA ILE A 90 1.94 -28.94 -4.10
C ILE A 90 0.77 -29.54 -3.31
N PRO A 91 -0.50 -29.30 -3.66
CA PRO A 91 -1.61 -29.96 -2.98
C PRO A 91 -1.50 -31.47 -3.21
N LEU A 92 -1.22 -32.23 -2.15
CA LEU A 92 -1.39 -33.68 -2.08
C LEU A 92 -2.89 -34.00 -2.16
N LYS A 93 -3.48 -33.81 -3.34
CA LYS A 93 -4.82 -34.28 -3.69
C LYS A 93 -4.84 -35.09 -4.98
N TYR A 94 -3.71 -35.71 -5.31
CA TYR A 94 -3.63 -36.78 -6.30
C TYR A 94 -2.61 -37.83 -5.82
N CYS A 95 -3.03 -38.62 -4.84
CA CYS A 95 -2.53 -39.98 -4.63
C CYS A 95 -3.70 -40.93 -4.86
#